data_AF-A0A840RR27-F1
#
_entry.id   AF-A0A840RR27-F1
#
_cell.length_a   1.000
_cell.length_b   1.000
_cell.length_c   1.000
_cell.angle_alpha   90.00
_cell.angle_beta   90.00
_cell.angle_gamma   90.00
#
_symmetry.space_group_name_H-M   'P 1'
#
loop_
_entity.id
_entity.type
_entity.pdbx_description
1 polymer ?
#
loop_
_entity_poly.entity_id
_entity_poly.type
_entity_poly.pdbx_seq_one_letter_code
_entity_poly.pdbx_strand_id
1 'polypeptide(L)'
;MSAQQANVPYYFVPGPSKWPVLAGVALLVTMLGAAGWVNSIALAPELCVIGILGLLVVLYKWFGDAIHESESGMYNARIDTSFRWSMSWFIFSEVMFFAAFFGALFYARSISMPWLADLDHKILWPDFAAHWGNAGPAGTIETFRTMGPFPIPTINTALLLTSGVTLTISHHALRAGHRGKTALWLAATVLLGATFMCFQAAEYMEAYQEYNLRLTSGIYGSTFFLLTGFHGFHVTIGAIMLSVVLYRVLKGHFTPDNHFAFEGAAWYWHFVDVVWLGLYVVVYWL
;
A
#
# COMPACT_ATOMS: atom_id res chain seq x y z
N MET A 1 -26.29 5.64 20.69
CA MET A 1 -27.21 6.67 20.18
C MET A 1 -26.42 7.46 19.15
N SER A 2 -26.54 7.13 17.86
CA SER A 2 -25.84 7.86 16.80
C SER A 2 -26.49 9.22 16.63
N ALA A 3 -25.72 10.29 16.71
CA ALA A 3 -26.22 11.64 16.48
C ALA A 3 -26.89 11.72 15.11
N GLN A 4 -28.20 11.99 15.08
CA GLN A 4 -28.85 12.59 13.92
C GLN A 4 -28.01 13.81 13.55
N GLN A 5 -27.61 13.93 12.27
CA GLN A 5 -26.84 15.06 11.77
C GLN A 5 -27.53 16.35 12.23
N ALA A 6 -26.95 16.99 13.25
CA ALA A 6 -27.31 18.34 13.60
C ALA A 6 -27.03 19.17 12.34
N ASN A 7 -28.01 19.95 11.90
CA ASN A 7 -27.88 20.82 10.75
C ASN A 7 -27.00 22.01 11.14
N VAL A 8 -25.71 21.74 11.42
CA VAL A 8 -24.74 22.74 11.84
C VAL A 8 -24.45 23.62 10.62
N PRO A 9 -24.83 24.92 10.64
CA PRO A 9 -24.83 25.77 9.46
C PRO A 9 -23.41 26.14 8.98
N TYR A 10 -22.40 25.88 9.80
CA TYR A 10 -21.02 26.26 9.55
C TYR A 10 -20.13 25.03 9.28
N TYR A 11 -19.13 25.21 8.41
CA TYR A 11 -18.11 24.20 8.15
C TYR A 11 -17.23 24.07 9.40
N PHE A 12 -17.20 22.91 10.07
CA PHE A 12 -16.35 22.72 11.24
C PHE A 12 -14.88 22.94 10.87
N VAL A 13 -14.27 23.87 11.59
CA VAL A 13 -12.84 24.15 11.56
C VAL A 13 -12.29 23.68 12.90
N PRO A 14 -11.39 22.68 12.92
CA PRO A 14 -10.79 22.21 14.16
C PRO A 14 -10.08 23.34 14.90
N GLY A 15 -10.06 23.27 16.23
CA GLY A 15 -9.22 24.14 17.05
C GLY A 15 -7.72 23.89 16.83
N PRO A 16 -6.84 24.63 17.53
CA PRO A 16 -5.39 24.44 17.43
C PRO A 16 -4.99 22.99 17.71
N SER A 17 -4.27 22.35 16.78
CA SER A 17 -3.81 20.97 16.91
C SER A 17 -2.29 20.89 16.96
N LYS A 18 -1.77 20.09 17.89
CA LYS A 18 -0.34 19.82 18.05
C LYS A 18 0.19 18.75 17.09
N TRP A 19 -0.71 17.95 16.51
CA TRP A 19 -0.32 16.77 15.72
C TRP A 19 0.50 17.08 14.46
N PRO A 20 0.25 18.16 13.70
CA PRO A 20 1.08 18.50 12.55
C PRO A 20 2.55 18.73 12.91
N VAL A 21 2.82 19.46 14.00
CA VAL A 21 4.20 19.75 14.45
C VAL A 21 4.87 18.47 14.96
N LEU A 22 4.17 17.66 15.75
CA LEU A 22 4.70 16.39 16.25
C LEU A 22 4.98 15.40 15.11
N ALA A 23 4.11 15.33 14.10
CA ALA A 23 4.35 14.55 12.90
C ALA A 23 5.60 15.03 12.15
N GLY A 24 5.76 16.35 11.98
CA GLY A 24 6.94 16.95 11.36
C GLY A 24 8.24 16.60 12.08
N VAL A 25 8.25 16.67 13.43
CA VAL A 25 9.41 16.27 14.24
C VAL A 25 9.68 14.77 14.12
N ALA A 26 8.66 13.92 14.20
CA ALA A 26 8.83 12.48 14.07
C ALA A 26 9.38 12.08 12.68
N LEU A 27 8.90 12.72 11.61
CA LEU A 27 9.41 12.54 10.25
C LEU A 27 10.86 13.00 10.12
N LEU A 28 11.21 14.15 10.69
CA LEU A 28 12.59 14.65 10.68
C LEU A 28 13.53 13.66 11.39
N VAL A 29 13.17 13.19 12.58
CA VAL A 29 13.96 12.19 13.33
C VAL A 29 14.11 10.91 12.54
N THR A 30 13.03 10.44 11.89
CA THR A 30 13.06 9.26 11.04
C THR A 30 14.04 9.44 9.88
N MET A 31 13.97 10.57 9.17
CA MET A 31 14.83 10.82 8.00
C MET A 31 16.30 11.03 8.38
N LEU A 32 16.58 11.70 9.51
CA LEU A 32 17.95 11.83 10.03
C LEU A 32 18.52 10.46 10.43
N GLY A 33 17.71 9.63 11.10
CA GLY A 33 18.08 8.26 11.44
C GLY A 33 18.33 7.39 10.21
N ALA A 34 17.44 7.44 9.22
CA ALA A 34 17.58 6.69 7.97
C ALA A 34 18.82 7.11 7.17
N ALA A 35 19.05 8.42 7.02
CA ALA A 35 20.24 8.94 6.35
C ALA A 35 21.52 8.55 7.09
N GLY A 36 21.53 8.64 8.42
CA GLY A 36 22.67 8.21 9.23
C GLY A 36 22.90 6.70 9.17
N TRP A 37 21.84 5.89 9.12
CA TRP A 37 21.94 4.44 9.02
C TRP A 37 22.61 4.03 7.72
N VAL A 38 22.18 4.57 6.57
CA VAL A 38 22.81 4.29 5.27
C VAL A 38 24.29 4.70 5.26
N ASN A 39 24.67 5.74 6.02
CA ASN A 39 26.05 6.20 6.17
C ASN A 39 26.81 5.54 7.35
N SER A 40 26.28 4.46 7.92
CA SER A 40 26.91 3.71 9.02
C SER A 40 27.25 4.53 10.27
N ILE A 41 26.46 5.57 10.57
CA ILE A 41 26.59 6.37 11.78
C ILE A 41 26.07 5.56 12.98
N ALA A 42 26.84 5.54 14.07
CA ALA A 42 26.44 4.88 15.32
C ALA A 42 25.11 5.46 15.85
N LEU A 43 24.25 4.59 16.40
CA LEU A 43 22.92 4.92 16.94
C LEU A 43 21.88 5.43 15.92
N ALA A 44 22.23 5.54 14.63
CA ALA A 44 21.32 6.00 13.61
C ALA A 44 20.15 5.02 13.32
N PRO A 45 20.34 3.68 13.32
CA PRO A 45 19.23 2.74 13.23
C PRO A 45 18.20 2.91 14.35
N GLU A 46 18.68 3.06 15.59
CA GLU A 46 17.85 3.27 16.78
C GLU A 46 17.10 4.60 16.68
N LEU A 47 17.77 5.67 16.22
CA LEU A 47 17.15 6.97 15.98
C LEU A 47 16.04 6.87 14.92
N CYS A 48 16.26 6.12 13.84
CA CYS A 48 15.26 5.86 12.81
C CYS A 48 14.02 5.17 13.40
N VAL A 49 14.23 4.11 14.19
CA VAL A 49 13.15 3.37 14.86
C VAL A 49 12.39 4.26 15.84
N ILE A 50 13.07 5.10 16.62
CA ILE A 50 12.44 6.07 17.52
C ILE A 50 11.55 7.04 16.74
N GLY A 51 12.03 7.55 15.60
CA GLY A 51 11.25 8.41 14.71
C GLY A 51 9.98 7.72 14.19
N ILE A 52 10.10 6.48 13.71
CA ILE A 52 8.96 5.67 13.22
C ILE A 52 7.95 5.44 14.34
N LEU A 53 8.39 5.01 15.53
CA LEU A 53 7.50 4.81 16.68
C LEU A 53 6.81 6.11 17.09
N GLY A 54 7.52 7.24 17.07
CA GLY A 54 6.96 8.56 17.31
C GLY A 54 5.86 8.90 16.31
N LEU A 55 6.08 8.64 15.02
CA LEU A 55 5.10 8.87 13.96
C LEU A 55 3.86 7.99 14.17
N LEU A 56 4.03 6.71 14.50
CA LEU A 56 2.92 5.79 14.77
C LEU A 56 2.07 6.26 15.96
N VAL A 57 2.70 6.76 17.04
CA VAL A 57 1.99 7.35 18.18
C VAL A 57 1.19 8.59 17.76
N VAL A 58 1.78 9.47 16.95
CA VAL A 58 1.09 10.66 16.43
C VAL A 58 -0.12 10.26 15.58
N LEU A 59 0.04 9.33 14.64
CA LEU A 59 -1.06 8.85 13.79
C LEU A 59 -2.17 8.22 14.62
N TYR A 60 -1.83 7.35 15.58
CA TYR A 60 -2.82 6.72 16.46
C TYR A 60 -3.65 7.76 17.23
N LYS A 61 -2.99 8.76 17.81
CA LYS A 61 -3.67 9.81 18.58
C LYS A 61 -4.47 10.76 17.68
N TRP A 62 -3.90 11.16 16.54
CA TRP A 62 -4.56 12.09 15.62
C TRP A 62 -5.81 11.45 14.99
N PHE A 63 -5.73 10.20 14.54
CA PHE A 63 -6.93 9.49 14.07
C PHE A 63 -7.93 9.24 15.19
N GLY A 64 -7.46 9.02 16.42
CA GLY A 64 -8.34 8.96 17.61
C GLY A 64 -9.14 10.24 17.81
N ASP A 65 -8.50 11.40 17.72
CA ASP A 65 -9.16 12.70 17.82
C ASP A 65 -10.14 12.91 16.66
N ALA A 66 -9.77 12.59 15.42
CA ALA A 66 -10.68 12.67 14.27
C ALA A 66 -11.91 11.76 14.42
N ILE A 67 -11.75 10.56 14.99
CA ILE A 67 -12.88 9.67 15.31
C ILE A 67 -13.75 10.30 16.40
N HIS A 68 -13.16 10.88 17.44
CA HIS A 68 -13.91 11.53 18.51
C HIS A 68 -14.71 12.75 18.01
N GLU A 69 -14.12 13.55 17.13
CA GLU A 69 -14.80 14.67 16.47
C GLU A 69 -15.97 14.20 15.59
N SER A 70 -15.79 13.10 14.86
CA SER A 70 -16.85 12.47 14.08
C SER A 70 -18.00 11.99 14.96
N GLU A 71 -17.71 11.24 16.03
CA GLU A 71 -18.74 10.66 16.91
C GLU A 71 -19.45 11.70 17.78
N SER A 72 -18.82 12.84 18.06
CA SER A 72 -19.44 13.95 18.80
C SER A 72 -20.43 14.76 17.95
N GLY A 73 -20.59 14.43 16.67
CA GLY A 73 -21.57 15.05 15.77
C GLY A 73 -21.14 16.42 15.23
N MET A 74 -19.84 16.74 15.28
CA MET A 74 -19.30 18.01 14.76
C MET A 74 -19.22 18.05 13.23
N TYR A 75 -19.28 16.90 12.56
CA TYR A 75 -19.18 16.79 11.11
C TYR A 75 -20.55 16.90 10.43
N ASN A 76 -20.66 17.78 9.43
CA ASN A 76 -21.82 17.94 8.57
C ASN A 76 -21.58 17.39 7.15
N ALA A 77 -22.59 17.44 6.29
CA ALA A 77 -22.51 16.93 4.92
C ALA A 77 -21.42 17.60 4.05
N ARG A 78 -21.06 18.86 4.34
CA ARG A 78 -19.96 19.54 3.61
C ARG A 78 -18.61 18.93 3.95
N ILE A 79 -18.40 18.54 5.20
CA ILE A 79 -17.17 17.87 5.64
C ILE A 79 -17.08 16.46 5.09
N ASP A 80 -18.19 15.73 5.06
CA ASP A 80 -18.26 14.43 4.40
C ASP A 80 -17.82 14.55 2.92
N THR A 81 -18.33 15.56 2.22
CA THR A 81 -17.93 15.85 0.84
C THR A 81 -16.43 16.18 0.73
N SER A 82 -15.89 17.01 1.62
CA SER A 82 -14.46 17.32 1.66
C SER A 82 -13.61 16.06 1.89
N PHE A 83 -13.99 15.20 2.82
CA PHE A 83 -13.25 13.97 3.08
C PHE A 83 -13.25 13.01 1.90
N ARG A 84 -14.37 12.91 1.17
CA ARG A 84 -14.45 12.12 -0.07
C ARG A 84 -13.49 12.64 -1.12
N TRP A 85 -13.48 13.95 -1.38
CA TRP A 85 -12.53 14.54 -2.33
C TRP A 85 -11.08 14.37 -1.88
N SER A 86 -10.78 14.55 -0.60
CA SER A 86 -9.44 14.31 -0.05
C SER A 86 -9.01 12.86 -0.25
N MET A 87 -9.89 11.89 -0.02
CA MET A 87 -9.59 10.48 -0.24
C MET A 87 -9.37 10.17 -1.72
N SER A 88 -10.19 10.74 -2.61
CA SER A 88 -10.01 10.57 -4.06
C SER A 88 -8.67 11.15 -4.54
N TRP A 89 -8.29 12.35 -4.09
CA TRP A 89 -7.00 12.95 -4.44
C TRP A 89 -5.81 12.19 -3.86
N PHE A 90 -5.94 11.67 -2.63
CA PHE A 90 -4.95 10.79 -2.03
C PHE A 90 -4.76 9.51 -2.85
N ILE A 91 -5.83 8.81 -3.21
CA ILE A 91 -5.75 7.61 -4.07
C ILE A 91 -5.15 7.98 -5.43
N PHE A 92 -5.54 9.11 -6.01
CA PHE A 92 -4.97 9.56 -7.28
C PHE A 92 -3.46 9.79 -7.20
N SER A 93 -2.95 10.38 -6.12
CA SER A 93 -1.49 10.52 -5.94
C SER A 93 -0.80 9.16 -5.79
N GLU A 94 -1.42 8.19 -5.12
CA GLU A 94 -0.87 6.83 -5.03
C GLU A 94 -0.86 6.12 -6.38
N VAL A 95 -1.90 6.30 -7.21
CA VAL A 95 -1.92 5.80 -8.60
C VAL A 95 -0.76 6.40 -9.40
N MET A 96 -0.52 7.71 -9.30
CA MET A 96 0.59 8.37 -9.99
C MET A 96 1.96 7.90 -9.48
N PHE A 97 2.07 7.60 -8.18
CA PHE A 97 3.27 7.01 -7.59
C PHE A 97 3.59 5.63 -8.19
N PHE A 98 2.60 4.72 -8.27
CA PHE A 98 2.79 3.44 -8.95
C PHE A 98 3.04 3.59 -10.46
N ALA A 99 2.40 4.56 -11.11
CA ALA A 99 2.62 4.83 -12.53
C ALA A 99 4.08 5.19 -12.82
N ALA A 100 4.77 5.88 -11.91
CA ALA A 100 6.20 6.14 -12.04
C ALA A 100 7.03 4.85 -12.01
N PHE A 101 6.70 3.88 -11.14
CA PHE A 101 7.40 2.59 -11.09
C PHE A 101 7.10 1.70 -12.29
N PHE A 102 5.85 1.63 -12.74
CA PHE A 102 5.51 0.96 -14.00
C PHE A 102 6.18 1.63 -15.19
N GLY A 103 6.29 2.96 -15.21
CA GLY A 103 7.01 3.72 -16.22
C GLY A 103 8.51 3.39 -16.23
N ALA A 104 9.13 3.29 -15.05
CA ALA A 104 10.54 2.88 -14.93
C ALA A 104 10.75 1.44 -15.43
N LEU A 105 9.87 0.50 -15.07
CA LEU A 105 9.90 -0.86 -15.58
C LEU A 105 9.73 -0.91 -17.10
N PHE A 106 8.75 -0.18 -17.63
CA PHE A 106 8.51 -0.08 -19.07
C PHE A 106 9.74 0.46 -19.80
N TYR A 107 10.32 1.56 -19.31
CA TYR A 107 11.51 2.16 -19.89
C TYR A 107 12.71 1.22 -19.86
N ALA A 108 12.93 0.53 -18.73
CA ALA A 108 14.00 -0.45 -18.61
C ALA A 108 13.82 -1.63 -19.59
N ARG A 109 12.63 -2.24 -19.60
CA ARG A 109 12.35 -3.46 -20.37
C ARG A 109 12.18 -3.22 -21.87
N SER A 110 11.44 -2.18 -22.24
CA SER A 110 10.98 -1.98 -23.62
C SER A 110 11.85 -1.01 -24.43
N ILE A 111 12.70 -0.22 -23.75
CA ILE A 111 13.52 0.79 -24.39
C ILE A 111 15.00 0.53 -24.13
N SER A 112 15.44 0.57 -22.86
CA SER A 112 16.86 0.47 -22.51
C SER A 112 17.46 -0.91 -22.86
N MET A 113 16.72 -1.98 -22.58
CA MET A 113 17.15 -3.35 -22.86
C MET A 113 17.36 -3.62 -24.37
N PRO A 114 16.43 -3.28 -25.27
CA PRO A 114 16.67 -3.37 -26.71
C PRO A 114 17.83 -2.51 -27.22
N TRP A 115 18.00 -1.28 -26.71
CA TRP A 115 19.13 -0.42 -27.09
C TRP A 115 20.49 -1.06 -26.77
N LEU A 116 20.61 -1.69 -25.60
CA LEU A 116 21.85 -2.39 -25.22
C LEU A 116 22.21 -3.56 -26.15
N ALA A 117 21.24 -4.12 -26.89
CA ALA A 117 21.45 -5.22 -27.82
C ALA A 117 21.51 -4.78 -29.30
N ASP A 118 21.45 -3.47 -29.57
CA ASP A 118 21.54 -2.95 -30.93
C ASP A 118 22.95 -3.10 -31.53
N LEU A 119 23.07 -2.83 -32.83
CA LEU A 119 24.32 -3.05 -33.56
C LEU A 119 25.46 -2.15 -33.06
N ASP A 120 25.12 -0.94 -32.61
CA ASP A 120 26.10 0.06 -32.17
C ASP A 120 26.66 -0.32 -30.79
N HIS A 121 25.82 -0.86 -29.90
CA HIS A 121 26.20 -1.27 -28.55
C HIS A 121 26.84 -2.67 -28.49
N LYS A 122 26.68 -3.50 -29.53
CA LYS A 122 27.42 -4.78 -29.64
C LYS A 122 28.93 -4.61 -29.68
N ILE A 123 29.43 -3.44 -30.03
CA ILE A 123 30.87 -3.13 -29.94
C ILE A 123 31.32 -3.15 -28.48
N LEU A 124 30.48 -2.67 -27.56
CA LEU A 124 30.77 -2.65 -26.11
C LEU A 124 30.39 -3.99 -25.45
N TRP A 125 29.27 -4.58 -25.86
CA TRP A 125 28.67 -5.76 -25.24
C TRP A 125 28.37 -6.85 -26.29
N PRO A 126 29.41 -7.50 -26.85
CA PRO A 126 29.24 -8.38 -28.01
C PRO A 126 28.33 -9.58 -27.75
N ASP A 127 28.36 -10.12 -26.53
CA ASP A 127 27.60 -11.31 -26.12
C ASP A 127 26.25 -10.98 -25.47
N PHE A 128 25.86 -9.70 -25.42
CA PHE A 128 24.60 -9.32 -24.79
C PHE A 128 23.40 -9.63 -25.66
N ALA A 129 22.44 -10.36 -25.07
CA ALA A 129 21.17 -10.67 -25.70
C ALA A 129 20.02 -10.06 -24.89
N ALA A 130 19.21 -9.22 -25.54
CA ALA A 130 18.07 -8.59 -24.89
C ALA A 130 16.96 -9.61 -24.57
N HIS A 131 16.89 -10.00 -23.30
CA HIS A 131 15.76 -10.73 -22.72
C HIS A 131 15.49 -10.22 -21.31
N TRP A 132 14.23 -10.17 -20.88
CA TRP A 132 13.91 -9.69 -19.54
C TRP A 132 14.32 -10.73 -18.49
N GLY A 133 15.01 -10.29 -17.43
CA GLY A 133 15.56 -11.19 -16.41
C GLY A 133 17.02 -11.64 -16.64
N ASN A 134 17.78 -10.92 -17.46
CA ASN A 134 19.22 -11.18 -17.66
C ASN A 134 20.08 -10.57 -16.52
N ALA A 135 21.32 -11.05 -16.38
CA ALA A 135 22.31 -10.57 -15.41
C ALA A 135 23.11 -9.33 -15.88
N GLY A 136 22.63 -8.62 -16.88
CA GLY A 136 23.34 -7.51 -17.49
C GLY A 136 24.59 -7.92 -18.29
N PRO A 137 25.18 -7.01 -19.07
CA PRO A 137 26.34 -7.31 -19.91
C PRO A 137 27.68 -7.23 -19.18
N ALA A 138 27.72 -6.60 -17.99
CA ALA A 138 28.97 -6.29 -17.28
C ALA A 138 29.55 -7.46 -16.47
N GLY A 139 28.83 -8.58 -16.35
CA GLY A 139 29.28 -9.74 -15.55
C GLY A 139 29.38 -9.48 -14.04
N THR A 140 28.74 -8.44 -13.53
CA THR A 140 28.78 -8.03 -12.12
C THR A 140 27.64 -8.61 -11.29
N ILE A 141 26.61 -9.17 -11.93
CA ILE A 141 25.43 -9.72 -11.28
C ILE A 141 25.52 -11.25 -11.32
N GLU A 142 25.34 -11.89 -10.17
CA GLU A 142 25.23 -13.35 -10.09
C GLU A 142 24.02 -13.87 -10.86
N THR A 143 24.11 -15.07 -11.42
CA THR A 143 22.98 -15.70 -12.11
C THR A 143 21.83 -15.92 -11.14
N PHE A 144 20.61 -15.61 -11.60
CA PHE A 144 19.37 -15.77 -10.84
C PHE A 144 18.27 -16.33 -11.73
N ARG A 145 17.16 -16.77 -11.12
CA ARG A 145 15.94 -17.14 -11.83
C ARG A 145 14.86 -16.10 -11.61
N THR A 146 14.08 -15.84 -12.65
CA THR A 146 12.94 -14.93 -12.58
C THR A 146 11.77 -15.58 -11.86
N MET A 147 10.95 -14.76 -11.19
CA MET A 147 9.73 -15.22 -10.55
C MET A 147 8.62 -15.32 -11.61
N GLY A 148 8.00 -16.50 -11.73
CA GLY A 148 6.88 -16.75 -12.63
C GLY A 148 5.52 -16.55 -11.95
N PRO A 149 4.40 -16.63 -12.69
CA PRO A 149 3.07 -16.32 -12.16
C PRO A 149 2.46 -17.45 -11.29
N PHE A 150 3.08 -18.63 -11.24
CA PHE A 150 2.55 -19.80 -10.54
C PHE A 150 3.53 -20.33 -9.48
N PRO A 151 3.02 -20.92 -8.38
CA PRO A 151 1.61 -20.94 -7.96
C PRO A 151 1.24 -19.71 -7.12
N ILE A 152 2.20 -19.12 -6.39
CA ILE A 152 1.94 -18.13 -5.34
C ILE A 152 1.28 -16.85 -5.89
N PRO A 153 1.76 -16.21 -6.97
CA PRO A 153 1.12 -14.99 -7.49
C PRO A 153 -0.33 -15.22 -7.92
N THR A 154 -0.62 -16.38 -8.49
CA THR A 154 -1.99 -16.76 -8.87
C THR A 154 -2.89 -16.95 -7.65
N ILE A 155 -2.39 -17.61 -6.60
CA ILE A 155 -3.12 -17.76 -5.32
C ILE A 155 -3.37 -16.38 -4.71
N ASN A 156 -2.36 -15.51 -4.67
CA ASN A 156 -2.47 -14.15 -4.17
C ASN A 156 -3.49 -13.32 -4.96
N THR A 157 -3.55 -13.49 -6.28
CA THR A 157 -4.58 -12.88 -7.12
C THR A 157 -5.98 -13.35 -6.73
N ALA A 158 -6.18 -14.66 -6.53
CA ALA A 158 -7.46 -15.20 -6.07
C ALA A 158 -7.83 -14.68 -4.68
N LEU A 159 -6.87 -14.57 -3.75
CA LEU A 159 -7.09 -14.04 -2.40
C LEU A 159 -7.57 -12.59 -2.43
N LEU A 160 -6.89 -11.71 -3.18
CA LEU A 160 -7.26 -10.29 -3.25
C LEU A 160 -8.61 -10.09 -3.95
N LEU A 161 -8.85 -10.73 -5.10
CA LEU A 161 -10.15 -10.64 -5.78
C LEU A 161 -11.30 -11.15 -4.89
N THR A 162 -11.08 -12.25 -4.18
CA THR A 162 -12.07 -12.76 -3.21
C THR A 162 -12.29 -11.76 -2.07
N SER A 163 -11.22 -11.11 -1.59
CA SER A 163 -11.31 -10.11 -0.52
C SER A 163 -12.11 -8.87 -0.93
N GLY A 164 -12.03 -8.46 -2.21
CA GLY A 164 -12.85 -7.40 -2.78
C GLY A 164 -14.33 -7.77 -2.86
N VAL A 165 -14.64 -9.04 -3.16
CA VAL A 165 -16.02 -9.56 -3.11
C VAL A 165 -16.55 -9.56 -1.67
N THR A 166 -15.80 -10.08 -0.70
CA THR A 166 -16.24 -10.10 0.71
C THR A 166 -16.41 -8.68 1.27
N LEU A 167 -15.56 -7.74 0.85
CA LEU A 167 -15.68 -6.33 1.23
C LEU A 167 -16.95 -5.70 0.66
N THR A 168 -17.26 -6.00 -0.62
CA THR A 168 -18.48 -5.53 -1.27
C THR A 168 -19.74 -6.07 -0.58
N ILE A 169 -19.74 -7.34 -0.18
CA ILE A 169 -20.83 -7.94 0.61
C ILE A 169 -20.97 -7.24 1.97
N SER A 170 -19.84 -6.96 2.63
CA SER A 170 -19.83 -6.22 3.91
C SER A 170 -20.45 -4.82 3.76
N HIS A 171 -20.12 -4.11 2.66
CA HIS A 171 -20.68 -2.80 2.38
C HIS A 171 -22.20 -2.84 2.19
N HIS A 172 -22.70 -3.77 1.38
CA HIS A 172 -24.15 -3.93 1.19
C HIS A 172 -24.86 -4.29 2.50
N ALA A 173 -24.25 -5.12 3.34
CA ALA A 173 -24.79 -5.43 4.67
C ALA A 173 -24.84 -4.18 5.57
N LEU A 174 -23.85 -3.29 5.49
CA LEU A 174 -23.81 -2.04 6.26
C LEU A 174 -24.95 -1.10 5.86
N ARG A 175 -25.15 -0.91 4.55
CA ARG A 175 -26.24 -0.11 4.00
C ARG A 175 -27.63 -0.70 4.30
N ALA A 176 -27.72 -2.01 4.47
CA ALA A 176 -28.94 -2.68 4.93
C ALA A 176 -29.13 -2.66 6.47
N GLY A 177 -28.23 -2.02 7.23
CA GLY A 177 -28.28 -1.95 8.69
C GLY A 177 -27.90 -3.25 9.41
N HIS A 178 -27.37 -4.25 8.71
CA HIS A 178 -27.02 -5.56 9.28
C HIS A 178 -25.60 -5.58 9.88
N ARG A 179 -25.41 -4.91 11.03
CA ARG A 179 -24.10 -4.76 11.69
C ARG A 179 -23.30 -6.06 11.87
N GLY A 180 -23.96 -7.14 12.29
CA GLY A 180 -23.30 -8.44 12.49
C GLY A 180 -22.76 -9.04 11.19
N LYS A 181 -23.52 -8.94 10.09
CA LYS A 181 -23.09 -9.38 8.76
C LYS A 181 -21.96 -8.50 8.22
N THR A 182 -22.04 -7.18 8.41
CA THR A 182 -20.96 -6.26 8.05
C THR A 182 -19.65 -6.66 8.71
N ALA A 183 -19.67 -6.87 10.03
CA ALA A 183 -18.47 -7.24 10.77
C ALA A 183 -17.88 -8.58 10.33
N LEU A 184 -18.73 -9.60 10.12
CA LEU A 184 -18.29 -10.92 9.67
C LEU A 184 -17.57 -10.85 8.32
N TRP A 185 -18.19 -10.23 7.31
CA TRP A 185 -17.63 -10.15 5.97
C TRP A 185 -16.41 -9.24 5.88
N LEU A 186 -16.37 -8.17 6.68
CA LEU A 186 -15.19 -7.30 6.78
C LEU A 186 -14.01 -8.04 7.45
N ALA A 187 -14.29 -8.84 8.48
CA ALA A 187 -13.26 -9.69 9.10
C ALA A 187 -12.69 -10.71 8.10
N ALA A 188 -13.54 -11.30 7.25
CA ALA A 188 -13.10 -12.18 6.17
C ALA A 188 -12.16 -11.44 5.20
N THR A 189 -12.48 -10.22 4.78
CA THR A 189 -11.58 -9.39 3.94
C THR A 189 -10.22 -9.17 4.61
N VAL A 190 -10.19 -8.80 5.90
CA VAL A 190 -8.93 -8.59 6.64
C VAL A 190 -8.11 -9.88 6.72
N LEU A 191 -8.75 -11.03 6.97
CA LEU A 191 -8.06 -12.32 7.03
C LEU A 191 -7.49 -12.73 5.67
N LEU A 192 -8.21 -12.48 4.57
CA LEU A 192 -7.72 -12.74 3.21
C LEU A 192 -6.51 -11.85 2.89
N GLY A 193 -6.55 -10.57 3.25
CA GLY A 193 -5.42 -9.65 3.11
C GLY A 193 -4.20 -10.05 3.95
N ALA A 194 -4.41 -10.50 5.19
CA ALA A 194 -3.32 -11.03 6.02
C ALA A 194 -2.73 -12.31 5.42
N THR A 195 -3.58 -13.19 4.88
CA THR A 195 -3.14 -14.42 4.21
C THR A 195 -2.32 -14.11 2.97
N PHE A 196 -2.73 -13.14 2.15
CA PHE A 196 -1.94 -12.64 1.02
C PHE A 196 -0.54 -12.20 1.46
N MET A 197 -0.42 -11.45 2.56
CA MET A 197 0.90 -11.01 3.05
C MET A 197 1.78 -12.16 3.51
N CYS A 198 1.21 -13.23 4.09
CA CYS A 198 1.97 -14.44 4.42
C CYS A 198 2.52 -15.14 3.17
N PHE A 199 1.72 -15.27 2.12
CA PHE A 199 2.16 -15.83 0.85
C PHE A 199 3.20 -14.93 0.15
N GLN A 200 3.04 -13.61 0.22
CA GLN A 200 4.03 -12.66 -0.31
C GLN A 200 5.38 -12.79 0.42
N ALA A 201 5.37 -12.98 1.74
CA ALA A 201 6.59 -13.23 2.50
C ALA A 201 7.24 -14.57 2.11
N ALA A 202 6.44 -15.62 1.91
CA ALA A 202 6.93 -16.93 1.46
C ALA A 202 7.56 -16.82 0.06
N GLU A 203 6.94 -16.09 -0.87
CA GLU A 203 7.50 -15.82 -2.20
C GLU A 203 8.86 -15.12 -2.12
N TYR A 204 9.01 -14.14 -1.22
CA TYR A 204 10.29 -13.45 -1.04
C TYR A 204 11.37 -14.37 -0.45
N MET A 205 10.98 -15.26 0.47
CA MET A 205 11.91 -16.26 1.00
C MET A 205 12.38 -17.22 -0.10
N GLU A 206 11.46 -17.72 -0.93
CA GLU A 206 11.77 -18.57 -2.09
C GLU A 206 12.66 -17.84 -3.11
N ALA A 207 12.33 -16.59 -3.44
CA ALA A 207 13.13 -15.75 -4.35
C ALA A 207 14.60 -15.64 -3.88
N TYR A 208 14.81 -15.37 -2.59
CA TYR A 208 16.15 -15.22 -2.03
C TYR A 208 16.90 -16.55 -1.90
N GLN A 209 16.22 -17.61 -1.46
CA GLN A 209 16.86 -18.90 -1.12
C GLN A 209 17.04 -19.82 -2.34
N GLU A 210 16.05 -19.88 -3.22
CA GLU A 210 16.02 -20.85 -4.32
C GLU A 210 16.41 -20.22 -5.66
N TYR A 211 16.05 -18.96 -5.89
CA TYR A 211 16.25 -18.30 -7.19
C TYR A 211 17.45 -17.36 -7.23
N ASN A 212 18.10 -17.12 -6.09
CA ASN A 212 19.12 -16.08 -5.95
C ASN A 212 18.64 -14.70 -6.46
N LEU A 213 17.32 -14.47 -6.43
CA LEU A 213 16.69 -13.23 -6.85
C LEU A 213 16.67 -12.28 -5.65
N ARG A 214 17.48 -11.23 -5.73
CA ARG A 214 17.68 -10.24 -4.67
C ARG A 214 17.46 -8.84 -5.21
N LEU A 215 17.39 -7.85 -4.32
CA LEU A 215 17.43 -6.43 -4.70
C LEU A 215 18.66 -6.07 -5.55
N THR A 216 19.75 -6.83 -5.42
CA THR A 216 21.01 -6.66 -6.16
C THR A 216 21.06 -7.42 -7.49
N SER A 217 20.00 -8.15 -7.87
CA SER A 217 19.91 -8.91 -9.14
C SER A 217 19.59 -7.99 -10.33
N GLY A 218 20.36 -6.90 -10.44
CA GLY A 218 20.23 -5.89 -11.49
C GLY A 218 18.88 -5.17 -11.51
N ILE A 219 18.53 -4.66 -12.69
CA ILE A 219 17.29 -3.91 -12.90
C ILE A 219 16.03 -4.79 -12.74
N TYR A 220 16.13 -6.09 -13.02
CA TYR A 220 15.02 -7.02 -12.80
C TYR A 220 14.70 -7.13 -11.30
N GLY A 221 15.69 -7.48 -10.48
CA GLY A 221 15.50 -7.63 -9.04
C GLY A 221 15.07 -6.33 -8.36
N SER A 222 15.72 -5.21 -8.68
CA SER A 222 15.37 -3.92 -8.09
C SER A 222 13.96 -3.46 -8.43
N THR A 223 13.53 -3.56 -9.70
CA THR A 223 12.15 -3.19 -10.08
C THR A 223 11.11 -4.17 -9.55
N PHE A 224 11.40 -5.47 -9.54
CA PHE A 224 10.53 -6.50 -8.96
C PHE A 224 10.21 -6.18 -7.49
N PHE A 225 11.24 -6.16 -6.62
CA PHE A 225 11.03 -5.97 -5.17
C PHE A 225 10.51 -4.58 -4.82
N LEU A 226 10.83 -3.56 -5.61
CA LEU A 226 10.31 -2.22 -5.39
C LEU A 226 8.80 -2.16 -5.71
N LEU A 227 8.38 -2.66 -6.87
CA LEU A 227 6.98 -2.69 -7.28
C LEU A 227 6.12 -3.55 -6.34
N THR A 228 6.52 -4.81 -6.12
CA THR A 228 5.77 -5.75 -5.26
C THR A 228 5.90 -5.40 -3.79
N GLY A 229 7.02 -4.83 -3.35
CA GLY A 229 7.27 -4.43 -1.96
C GLY A 229 6.45 -3.21 -1.56
N PHE A 230 6.41 -2.17 -2.40
CA PHE A 230 5.53 -1.02 -2.15
C PHE A 230 4.06 -1.43 -2.22
N HIS A 231 3.68 -2.34 -3.10
CA HIS A 231 2.31 -2.87 -3.10
C HIS A 231 1.99 -3.63 -1.80
N GLY A 232 2.88 -4.52 -1.33
CA GLY A 232 2.71 -5.21 -0.05
C GLY A 232 2.63 -4.25 1.15
N PHE A 233 3.37 -3.14 1.12
CA PHE A 233 3.22 -2.05 2.10
C PHE A 233 1.82 -1.43 2.07
N HIS A 234 1.27 -1.15 0.87
CA HIS A 234 -0.09 -0.63 0.71
C HIS A 234 -1.16 -1.63 1.16
N VAL A 235 -1.00 -2.92 0.83
CA VAL A 235 -1.88 -4.00 1.34
C VAL A 235 -1.88 -4.00 2.87
N THR A 236 -0.70 -3.88 3.48
CA THR A 236 -0.56 -3.83 4.95
C THR A 236 -1.28 -2.62 5.54
N ILE A 237 -1.10 -1.42 4.98
CA ILE A 237 -1.82 -0.21 5.40
C ILE A 237 -3.33 -0.40 5.24
N GLY A 238 -3.77 -0.91 4.10
CA GLY A 238 -5.18 -1.17 3.83
C GLY A 238 -5.79 -2.14 4.85
N ALA A 239 -5.05 -3.20 5.22
CA ALA A 239 -5.51 -4.18 6.19
C ALA A 239 -5.62 -3.58 7.60
N ILE A 240 -4.69 -2.70 7.97
CA ILE A 240 -4.76 -1.91 9.22
C ILE A 240 -5.98 -0.99 9.20
N MET A 241 -6.20 -0.24 8.11
CA MET A 241 -7.37 0.64 7.95
C MET A 241 -8.68 -0.15 8.07
N LEU A 242 -8.82 -1.26 7.36
CA LEU A 242 -10.00 -2.13 7.44
C LEU A 242 -10.17 -2.75 8.83
N SER A 243 -9.09 -3.08 9.54
CA SER A 243 -9.14 -3.56 10.93
C SER A 243 -9.65 -2.50 11.90
N VAL A 244 -9.21 -1.24 11.72
CA VAL A 244 -9.73 -0.10 12.50
C VAL A 244 -11.21 0.13 12.18
N VAL A 245 -11.61 0.07 10.91
CA VAL A 245 -13.01 0.16 10.51
C VAL A 245 -13.84 -0.99 11.10
N LEU A 246 -13.32 -2.22 11.09
CA LEU A 246 -13.97 -3.37 11.71
C LEU A 246 -14.22 -3.14 13.20
N TYR A 247 -13.21 -2.66 13.93
CA TYR A 247 -13.36 -2.31 15.33
C TYR A 247 -14.45 -1.24 15.53
N ARG A 248 -14.50 -0.21 14.68
CA ARG A 248 -15.55 0.83 14.70
C ARG A 248 -16.95 0.29 14.36
N VAL A 249 -17.07 -0.66 13.43
CA VAL A 249 -18.34 -1.37 13.14
C VAL A 249 -18.82 -2.11 14.39
N LEU A 250 -17.93 -2.82 15.08
CA LEU A 250 -18.25 -3.55 16.31
C LEU A 250 -18.68 -2.61 17.46
N LYS A 251 -18.11 -1.41 17.52
CA LYS A 251 -18.52 -0.34 18.45
C LYS A 251 -19.82 0.37 18.04
N GLY A 252 -20.28 0.20 16.80
CA GLY A 252 -21.53 0.80 16.32
C GLY A 252 -21.40 2.27 15.93
N HIS A 253 -20.21 2.69 15.49
CA HIS A 253 -19.93 4.07 15.06
C HIS A 253 -20.53 4.43 13.67
N PHE A 254 -21.09 3.46 12.96
CA PHE A 254 -21.56 3.63 11.60
C PHE A 254 -23.07 3.42 11.49
N THR A 255 -23.71 4.23 10.64
CA THR A 255 -25.12 4.07 10.24
C THR A 255 -25.20 3.78 8.73
N PRO A 256 -26.35 3.29 8.23
CA PRO A 256 -26.58 3.09 6.80
C PRO A 256 -26.32 4.31 5.92
N ASP A 257 -26.41 5.52 6.48
CA ASP A 257 -26.26 6.78 5.74
C ASP A 257 -24.98 7.54 6.12
N ASN A 258 -24.33 7.20 7.24
CA ASN A 258 -23.10 7.83 7.70
C ASN A 258 -22.02 6.79 8.02
N HIS A 259 -21.17 6.54 7.03
CA HIS A 259 -20.12 5.53 7.09
C HIS A 259 -18.93 5.84 6.17
N PHE A 260 -18.58 7.12 5.99
CA PHE A 260 -17.48 7.53 5.12
C PHE A 260 -16.17 6.79 5.40
N ALA A 261 -15.78 6.61 6.67
CA ALA A 261 -14.52 5.93 6.98
C ALA A 261 -14.50 4.46 6.50
N PHE A 262 -15.66 3.80 6.44
CA PHE A 262 -15.79 2.49 5.81
C PHE A 262 -15.59 2.61 4.30
N GLU A 263 -16.29 3.54 3.64
CA GLU A 263 -16.19 3.72 2.18
C GLU A 263 -14.79 4.14 1.75
N GLY A 264 -14.14 5.06 2.46
CA GLY A 264 -12.76 5.47 2.19
C GLY A 264 -11.79 4.30 2.30
N ALA A 265 -11.87 3.50 3.37
CA ALA A 265 -11.06 2.29 3.48
C ALA A 265 -11.36 1.26 2.37
N ALA A 266 -12.63 1.16 1.95
CA ALA A 266 -13.02 0.28 0.86
C ALA A 266 -12.50 0.76 -0.51
N TRP A 267 -12.53 2.07 -0.78
CA TRP A 267 -11.93 2.67 -1.98
C TRP A 267 -10.44 2.41 -2.04
N TYR A 268 -9.74 2.57 -0.91
CA TYR A 268 -8.32 2.26 -0.81
C TYR A 268 -8.04 0.78 -1.07
N TRP A 269 -8.83 -0.12 -0.48
CA TRP A 269 -8.66 -1.56 -0.68
C TRP A 269 -8.83 -1.97 -2.15
N HIS A 270 -9.86 -1.47 -2.82
CA HIS A 270 -10.05 -1.73 -4.25
C HIS A 270 -8.95 -1.11 -5.12
N PHE A 271 -8.41 0.05 -4.74
CA PHE A 271 -7.22 0.60 -5.40
C PHE A 271 -6.04 -0.38 -5.30
N VAL A 272 -5.78 -0.95 -4.12
CA VAL A 272 -4.73 -1.94 -3.90
C VAL A 272 -4.96 -3.20 -4.74
N ASP A 273 -6.20 -3.68 -4.87
CA ASP A 273 -6.57 -4.81 -5.74
C ASP A 273 -6.23 -4.52 -7.21
N VAL A 274 -6.58 -3.32 -7.71
CA VAL A 274 -6.33 -2.94 -9.11
C VAL A 274 -4.83 -2.84 -9.41
N VAL A 275 -4.04 -2.26 -8.50
CA VAL A 275 -2.58 -2.22 -8.65
C VAL A 275 -2.01 -3.63 -8.69
N TRP A 276 -2.50 -4.55 -7.86
CA TRP A 276 -2.06 -5.95 -7.89
C TRP A 276 -2.30 -6.60 -9.24
N LEU A 277 -3.46 -6.39 -9.87
CA LEU A 277 -3.73 -6.95 -11.20
C LEU A 277 -2.74 -6.41 -12.25
N GLY A 278 -2.39 -5.13 -12.16
CA GLY A 278 -1.33 -4.54 -12.98
C GLY A 278 0.03 -5.21 -12.75
N LEU A 279 0.40 -5.46 -11.49
CA LEU A 279 1.63 -6.17 -11.14
C LEU A 279 1.61 -7.62 -11.64
N TYR A 280 0.54 -8.34 -11.37
CA TYR A 280 0.37 -9.74 -11.78
C TYR A 280 0.59 -9.89 -13.28
N VAL A 281 -0.02 -9.04 -14.11
CA VAL A 281 0.17 -9.09 -15.56
C VAL A 281 1.56 -8.60 -15.97
N VAL A 282 1.97 -7.40 -15.56
CA VAL A 282 3.16 -6.75 -16.12
C VAL A 282 4.47 -7.32 -15.56
N VAL A 283 4.48 -7.74 -14.30
CA VAL A 283 5.70 -8.20 -13.61
C VAL A 283 5.87 -9.71 -13.69
N TYR A 284 4.77 -10.48 -13.56
CA TYR A 284 4.86 -11.94 -13.49
C TYR A 284 4.59 -12.65 -14.82
N TRP A 285 3.76 -12.08 -15.71
CA TRP A 285 3.46 -12.69 -17.02
C TRP A 285 4.30 -12.14 -18.18
N LEU A 286 4.56 -10.83 -18.17
CA LEU A 286 5.33 -10.12 -19.21
C LEU A 286 6.77 -9.88 -18.78
#